data_AF-A0A2I0X274-F1
#
_entry.id   AF-A0A2I0X274-F1
#
_cell.length_a   1.000
_cell.length_b   1.000
_cell.length_c   1.000
_cell.angle_alpha   90.00
_cell.angle_beta   90.00
_cell.angle_gamma   90.00
#
_symmetry.space_group_name_H-M   'P 1'
#
loop_
_entity.id
_entity.type
_entity.pdbx_description
1 polymer ?
#
loop_
_entity_poly.entity_id
_entity_poly.type
_entity_poly.pdbx_seq_one_letter_code
_entity_poly.pdbx_strand_id
1 'polypeptide(L)'
;MRLTMNHRALTLASSSLRSGSPKARPFHSPFRRRSTETVSIGYSGDVLKRLAMYSSSSLESSTSLELPLLPFESEEVLIPSESKMLHLYEARYLALLEESLLERKGLFVHFVMEPVLTDRSSSGTPFVAIYGCLVLIENIDRLDIGALVSIRGICRVSIVDLMQLEPYLRGIVMPIQDNAYNVVDEIESKVATLRASLDDLHSLQIKLKVNIYS
;
A
#
# COMPACT_ATOMS: atom_id res chain seq x y z
N MET A 1 9.51 11.36 -7.77
CA MET A 1 9.07 10.85 -9.09
C MET A 1 9.26 11.98 -10.11
N ARG A 2 10.06 11.79 -11.16
CA ARG A 2 10.37 12.84 -12.14
C ARG A 2 9.96 12.32 -13.53
N LEU A 3 8.69 12.52 -13.89
CA LEU A 3 8.22 12.26 -15.25
C LEU A 3 8.63 13.44 -16.14
N THR A 4 9.74 13.30 -16.84
CA THR A 4 10.08 14.19 -17.96
C THR A 4 9.50 13.61 -19.24
N MET A 5 8.36 14.14 -19.70
CA MET A 5 7.95 13.94 -21.10
C MET A 5 8.49 15.10 -21.93
N ASN A 6 9.44 14.79 -22.82
CA ASN A 6 9.97 15.75 -23.80
C ASN A 6 9.05 15.83 -25.02
N HIS A 7 8.74 17.08 -25.39
CA HIS A 7 7.93 17.51 -26.51
C HIS A 7 8.63 17.41 -27.86
N ARG A 8 7.84 17.15 -28.92
CA ARG A 8 7.95 17.64 -30.32
C ARG A 8 6.72 17.11 -31.07
N ALA A 9 6.03 17.78 -31.99
CA ALA A 9 6.01 19.15 -32.49
C ALA A 9 4.76 19.20 -33.40
N LEU A 10 3.92 20.22 -33.31
CA LEU A 10 3.10 20.65 -34.46
C LEU A 10 3.01 22.18 -34.44
N THR A 11 3.67 22.76 -35.43
CA THR A 11 3.63 24.16 -35.84
C THR A 11 2.30 24.44 -36.54
N LEU A 12 1.66 25.56 -36.23
CA LEU A 12 1.06 26.47 -37.22
C LEU A 12 0.82 27.84 -36.57
N ALA A 13 1.09 28.86 -37.37
CA ALA A 13 1.31 30.25 -37.02
C ALA A 13 0.01 31.08 -36.91
N SER A 14 0.04 32.18 -36.16
CA SER A 14 -0.14 33.55 -36.70
C SER A 14 -0.17 34.64 -35.61
N SER A 15 0.78 35.58 -35.72
CA SER A 15 0.70 37.04 -35.47
C SER A 15 -0.10 37.62 -34.29
N SER A 16 0.53 38.44 -33.43
CA SER A 16 0.62 39.90 -33.62
C SER A 16 1.34 40.59 -32.43
N LEU A 17 1.78 41.83 -32.67
CA LEU A 17 2.81 42.58 -31.93
C LEU A 17 2.34 43.20 -30.60
N ARG A 18 3.25 43.32 -29.62
CA ARG A 18 3.70 44.63 -29.07
C ARG A 18 4.81 44.50 -28.01
N SER A 19 5.73 45.46 -28.11
CA SER A 19 6.90 45.76 -27.30
C SER A 19 6.58 46.25 -25.89
N GLY A 20 7.46 45.98 -24.92
CA GLY A 20 7.53 46.73 -23.67
C GLY A 20 8.36 46.08 -22.57
N SER A 21 9.67 46.30 -22.55
CA SER A 21 10.54 46.03 -21.40
C SER A 21 10.52 47.19 -20.39
N PRO A 22 10.59 46.92 -19.08
CA PRO A 22 11.56 47.64 -18.25
C PRO A 22 12.29 46.81 -17.17
N LYS A 23 13.43 47.36 -16.75
CA LYS A 23 14.48 46.89 -15.83
C LYS A 23 14.06 46.64 -14.36
N ALA A 24 14.67 45.58 -13.80
CA ALA A 24 15.35 45.40 -12.51
C ALA A 24 14.75 45.92 -11.17
N ARG A 25 14.66 45.02 -10.17
CA ARG A 25 15.21 45.16 -8.79
C ARG A 25 15.49 43.78 -8.17
N PRO A 26 16.57 43.60 -7.39
CA PRO A 26 16.80 42.37 -6.63
C PRO A 26 16.01 42.40 -5.31
N PHE A 27 15.11 41.44 -5.12
CA PHE A 27 14.45 41.20 -3.84
C PHE A 27 15.26 40.18 -3.03
N HIS A 28 15.89 40.64 -1.96
CA HIS A 28 16.31 39.78 -0.86
C HIS A 28 15.05 39.29 -0.14
N SER A 29 14.81 37.98 -0.10
CA SER A 29 13.90 37.36 0.86
C SER A 29 14.73 36.74 1.99
N PRO A 30 14.34 36.93 3.27
CA PRO A 30 14.97 36.25 4.36
C PRO A 30 14.53 34.77 4.32
N PHE A 31 15.52 33.87 4.33
CA PHE A 31 15.33 32.44 4.53
C PHE A 31 14.74 32.21 5.93
N ARG A 32 13.41 32.30 6.04
CA ARG A 32 12.67 31.95 7.25
C ARG A 32 12.39 30.46 7.19
N ARG A 33 13.26 29.65 7.81
CA ARG A 33 13.01 28.23 8.06
C ARG A 33 11.65 28.08 8.74
N ARG A 34 10.65 27.65 7.97
CA ARG A 34 9.33 27.29 8.48
C ARG A 34 9.43 25.84 8.94
N SER A 35 9.04 25.60 10.18
CA SER A 35 9.01 24.28 10.82
C SER A 35 8.22 23.30 9.98
N THR A 36 8.83 22.16 9.66
CA THR A 36 8.16 20.98 9.10
C THR A 36 7.20 20.43 10.15
N GLU A 37 5.90 20.59 9.94
CA GLU A 37 4.88 19.94 10.76
C GLU A 37 4.79 18.46 10.37
N THR A 38 5.44 17.61 11.16
CA THR A 38 5.31 16.16 11.08
C THR A 38 3.98 15.77 11.74
N VAL A 39 3.03 15.23 10.96
CA VAL A 39 1.78 14.71 11.52
C VAL A 39 1.95 13.23 11.78
N SER A 40 2.38 12.88 12.99
CA SER A 40 2.36 11.50 13.45
C SER A 40 0.92 11.07 13.63
N ILE A 41 0.42 10.21 12.74
CA ILE A 41 -0.93 9.66 12.86
C ILE A 41 -0.88 8.62 13.99
N GLY A 42 -1.35 9.03 15.17
CA GLY A 42 -1.53 8.13 16.30
C GLY A 42 -2.62 7.13 15.98
N TYR A 43 -2.25 5.97 15.43
CA TYR A 43 -3.18 4.87 15.27
C TYR A 43 -3.56 4.35 16.66
N SER A 44 -4.83 4.53 17.05
CA SER A 44 -5.37 3.84 18.23
C SER A 44 -5.08 2.35 18.09
N GLY A 45 -4.75 1.68 19.19
CA GLY A 45 -4.53 0.23 19.22
C GLY A 45 -5.69 -0.56 18.60
N ASP A 46 -6.88 0.04 18.48
CA ASP A 46 -8.05 -0.51 17.78
C ASP A 46 -7.86 -0.64 16.25
N VAL A 47 -7.11 0.25 15.61
CA VAL A 47 -6.80 0.15 14.18
C VAL A 47 -5.82 -0.98 13.96
N LEU A 48 -4.74 -1.07 14.77
CA LEU A 48 -3.81 -2.19 14.72
C LEU A 48 -4.47 -3.52 15.09
N LYS A 49 -5.43 -3.54 16.03
CA LYS A 49 -6.24 -4.73 16.33
C LYS A 49 -7.19 -5.11 15.19
N ARG A 50 -7.79 -4.13 14.49
CA ARG A 50 -8.60 -4.38 13.28
C ARG A 50 -7.73 -4.82 12.09
N LEU A 51 -6.50 -4.33 11.99
CA LEU A 51 -5.50 -4.76 11.01
C LEU A 51 -4.97 -6.15 11.31
N ALA A 52 -4.73 -6.47 12.59
CA ALA A 52 -4.46 -7.82 13.05
C ALA A 52 -5.68 -8.74 12.82
N MET A 53 -6.91 -8.22 12.90
CA MET A 53 -8.13 -8.98 12.57
C MET A 53 -8.18 -9.36 11.08
N TYR A 54 -7.66 -8.53 10.16
CA TYR A 54 -7.45 -8.92 8.76
C TYR A 54 -6.37 -10.00 8.58
N SER A 55 -5.54 -10.25 9.59
CA SER A 55 -4.40 -11.19 9.53
C SER A 55 -4.55 -12.43 10.42
N SER A 56 -5.47 -12.46 11.39
CA SER A 56 -5.40 -13.44 12.50
C SER A 56 -6.73 -13.99 13.03
N SER A 57 -7.88 -13.67 12.44
CA SER A 57 -9.13 -14.37 12.82
C SER A 57 -10.10 -14.48 11.65
N SER A 58 -10.33 -15.72 11.19
CA SER A 58 -11.46 -16.19 10.38
C SER A 58 -12.14 -15.10 9.53
N LEU A 59 -11.56 -14.84 8.36
CA LEU A 59 -12.24 -14.16 7.26
C LEU A 59 -13.24 -15.16 6.63
N GLU A 60 -14.26 -15.57 7.39
CA GLU A 60 -15.49 -16.16 6.82
C GLU A 60 -16.41 -15.09 6.21
N SER A 61 -15.99 -13.82 6.19
CA SER A 61 -16.66 -12.79 5.42
C SER A 61 -15.66 -12.04 4.54
N SER A 62 -15.55 -12.52 3.30
CA SER A 62 -14.89 -11.89 2.17
C SER A 62 -15.60 -10.57 1.80
N THR A 63 -15.54 -9.57 2.68
CA THR A 63 -16.18 -8.28 2.45
C THR A 63 -15.33 -7.49 1.46
N SER A 64 -15.90 -7.22 0.30
CA SER A 64 -15.30 -6.35 -0.69
C SER A 64 -15.18 -4.93 -0.14
N LEU A 65 -14.03 -4.30 -0.33
CA LEU A 65 -13.76 -2.94 0.12
C LEU A 65 -13.68 -2.01 -1.09
N GLU A 66 -14.39 -0.90 -1.04
CA GLU A 66 -14.19 0.19 -1.98
C GLU A 66 -13.04 1.06 -1.48
N LEU A 67 -11.94 1.15 -2.23
CA LEU A 67 -10.75 1.90 -1.80
C LEU A 67 -10.17 2.73 -2.96
N PRO A 68 -9.52 3.86 -2.63
CA PRO A 68 -8.67 4.56 -3.58
C PRO A 68 -7.49 3.69 -4.00
N LEU A 69 -7.14 3.75 -5.28
CA LEU A 69 -6.08 2.98 -5.90
C LEU A 69 -4.99 3.93 -6.41
N LEU A 70 -3.76 3.73 -5.94
CA LEU A 70 -2.60 4.51 -6.36
C LEU A 70 -1.74 3.67 -7.32
N PRO A 71 -1.62 4.06 -8.60
CA PRO A 71 -0.89 3.30 -9.61
C PRO A 71 0.62 3.50 -9.53
N PHE A 72 1.36 2.42 -9.78
CA PHE A 72 2.82 2.40 -9.87
C PHE A 72 3.28 1.56 -11.07
N GLU A 73 4.55 1.75 -11.48
CA GLU A 73 5.18 0.97 -12.54
C GLU A 73 5.46 -0.48 -12.09
N SER A 74 5.74 -1.38 -13.04
CA SER A 74 5.98 -2.81 -12.79
C SER A 74 7.15 -3.08 -11.85
N GLU A 75 8.14 -2.21 -11.84
CA GLU A 75 9.35 -2.34 -11.03
C GLU A 75 9.13 -1.88 -9.59
N GLU A 76 7.99 -1.25 -9.31
CA GLU A 76 7.68 -0.59 -8.05
C GLU A 76 6.72 -1.42 -7.17
N VAL A 77 6.67 -2.73 -7.36
CA VAL A 77 5.85 -3.66 -6.55
C VAL A 77 6.11 -3.46 -5.06
N LEU A 78 5.04 -3.35 -4.28
CA LEU A 78 5.09 -3.34 -2.82
C LEU A 78 4.56 -4.66 -2.28
N ILE A 79 5.29 -5.29 -1.36
CA ILE A 79 4.85 -6.52 -0.68
C ILE A 79 4.33 -6.24 0.73
N PRO A 80 3.52 -7.14 1.32
CA PRO A 80 3.14 -7.04 2.73
C PRO A 80 4.34 -6.87 3.66
N SER A 81 4.18 -6.09 4.72
CA SER A 81 5.22 -5.67 5.69
C SER A 81 6.32 -4.76 5.15
N GLU A 82 6.42 -4.54 3.84
CA GLU A 82 7.35 -3.56 3.28
C GLU A 82 6.89 -2.14 3.60
N SER A 83 7.82 -1.27 4.01
CA SER A 83 7.57 0.16 4.16
C SER A 83 8.21 0.92 3.00
N LYS A 84 7.46 1.85 2.39
CA LYS A 84 7.90 2.68 1.27
C LYS A 84 7.62 4.15 1.55
N MET A 85 8.53 5.03 1.14
CA MET A 85 8.31 6.48 1.16
C MET A 85 7.87 6.97 -0.21
N LEU A 86 6.78 7.75 -0.23
CA LEU A 86 6.18 8.31 -1.42
C LEU A 86 6.23 9.83 -1.37
N HIS A 87 6.63 10.47 -2.47
CA HIS A 87 6.49 11.92 -2.62
C HIS A 87 5.31 12.20 -3.54
N LEU A 88 4.17 12.55 -2.95
CA LEU A 88 2.93 12.87 -3.67
C LEU A 88 2.90 14.37 -3.95
N TYR A 89 2.94 14.77 -5.21
CA TYR A 89 2.89 16.19 -5.62
C TYR A 89 1.75 16.52 -6.58
N GLU A 90 1.13 15.52 -7.19
CA GLU A 90 0.00 15.75 -8.10
C GLU A 90 -1.30 15.96 -7.31
N ALA A 91 -2.10 16.95 -7.70
CA ALA A 91 -3.34 17.31 -7.01
C ALA A 91 -4.29 16.12 -6.83
N ARG A 92 -4.38 15.24 -7.82
CA ARG A 92 -5.18 14.00 -7.74
C ARG A 92 -4.72 13.05 -6.64
N TYR A 93 -3.40 12.89 -6.44
CA TYR A 93 -2.88 11.99 -5.41
C TYR A 93 -2.91 12.63 -4.02
N LEU A 94 -2.88 13.96 -3.95
CA LEU A 94 -3.15 14.69 -2.70
C LEU A 94 -4.62 14.55 -2.28
N ALA A 95 -5.56 14.62 -3.23
CA ALA A 95 -6.97 14.35 -2.97
C ALA A 95 -7.21 12.89 -2.53
N LEU A 96 -6.53 11.93 -3.16
CA LEU A 96 -6.53 10.53 -2.73
C LEU A 96 -6.05 10.40 -1.28
N LEU A 97 -4.92 11.02 -0.96
CA LEU A 97 -4.34 11.00 0.39
C LEU A 97 -5.33 11.56 1.42
N GLU A 98 -5.97 12.68 1.11
CA GLU A 98 -6.96 13.32 1.98
C GLU A 98 -8.17 12.40 2.23
N GLU A 99 -8.76 11.81 1.17
CA GLU A 99 -9.86 10.86 1.31
C GLU A 99 -9.44 9.64 2.15
N SER A 100 -8.26 9.09 1.89
CA SER A 100 -7.76 7.92 2.62
C SER A 100 -7.68 8.18 4.11
N LEU A 101 -7.25 9.37 4.52
CA LEU A 101 -7.13 9.75 5.93
C LEU A 101 -8.49 10.00 6.57
N LEU A 102 -9.37 10.74 5.89
CA LEU A 102 -10.65 11.18 6.45
C LEU A 102 -11.70 10.07 6.46
N GLU A 103 -11.78 9.30 5.38
CA GLU A 103 -12.89 8.36 5.14
C GLU A 103 -12.45 6.90 5.23
N ARG A 104 -11.18 6.60 4.93
CA ARG A 104 -10.68 5.21 4.82
C ARG A 104 -9.70 4.82 5.90
N LYS A 105 -9.63 5.56 7.02
CA LYS A 105 -8.80 5.23 8.20
C LYS A 105 -7.31 5.08 7.88
N GLY A 106 -6.81 5.86 6.93
CA GLY A 106 -5.43 5.82 6.45
C GLY A 106 -5.12 4.68 5.48
N LEU A 107 -6.14 4.04 4.90
CA LEU A 107 -5.98 2.92 3.96
C LEU A 107 -6.17 3.36 2.51
N PHE A 108 -5.36 2.79 1.64
CA PHE A 108 -5.55 2.76 0.19
C PHE A 108 -4.85 1.55 -0.40
N VAL A 109 -4.96 1.36 -1.71
CA VAL A 109 -4.28 0.27 -2.41
C VAL A 109 -3.14 0.81 -3.25
N HIS A 110 -1.94 0.29 -3.02
CA HIS A 110 -0.82 0.42 -3.94
C HIS A 110 -0.96 -0.69 -4.98
N PHE A 111 -1.15 -0.35 -6.25
CA PHE A 111 -1.23 -1.37 -7.30
C PHE A 111 -0.30 -1.06 -8.46
N VAL A 112 0.07 -2.12 -9.16
CA VAL A 112 0.96 -2.06 -10.31
C VAL A 112 0.12 -2.01 -11.56
N MET A 113 0.40 -1.02 -12.41
CA MET A 113 -0.26 -0.86 -13.69
C MET A 113 0.56 -1.56 -14.77
N GLU A 114 0.00 -2.59 -15.40
CA GLU A 114 0.62 -3.24 -16.55
C GLU A 114 -0.01 -2.71 -17.85
N PRO A 115 0.76 -2.06 -18.74
CA PRO A 115 0.20 -1.54 -19.99
C PRO A 115 -0.24 -2.69 -20.90
N VAL A 116 -1.42 -2.57 -21.49
CA VAL A 116 -1.90 -3.54 -22.49
C VAL A 116 -1.56 -3.03 -23.89
N LEU A 117 -0.95 -3.88 -24.70
CA LEU A 117 -0.80 -3.64 -26.13
C LEU A 117 -2.15 -3.81 -26.82
N THR A 118 -2.99 -2.78 -26.74
CA THR A 118 -4.30 -2.78 -27.37
C THR A 118 -4.20 -2.25 -28.79
N ASP A 119 -4.48 -3.09 -29.76
CA ASP A 119 -4.81 -2.71 -31.13
C ASP A 119 -6.04 -1.79 -31.13
N ARG A 120 -5.96 -0.70 -31.90
CA ARG A 120 -6.77 0.55 -31.87
C ARG A 120 -8.32 0.43 -31.88
N SER A 121 -8.90 -0.76 -31.77
CA SER A 121 -10.32 -1.03 -31.92
C SER A 121 -11.06 -1.48 -30.65
N SER A 122 -10.41 -1.74 -29.51
CA SER A 122 -11.12 -2.16 -28.30
C SER A 122 -11.31 -1.01 -27.30
N SER A 123 -12.55 -0.85 -26.83
CA SER A 123 -13.01 0.17 -25.87
C SER A 123 -12.59 -0.16 -24.42
N GLY A 124 -11.42 -0.77 -24.23
CA GLY A 124 -10.91 -1.15 -22.91
C GLY A 124 -10.01 -0.09 -22.28
N THR A 125 -9.78 -0.18 -20.96
CA THR A 125 -8.74 0.60 -20.29
C THR A 125 -7.37 0.22 -20.86
N PRO A 126 -6.42 1.17 -21.02
CA PRO A 126 -5.12 0.91 -21.64
C PRO A 126 -4.16 0.10 -20.74
N PHE A 127 -4.65 -0.40 -19.61
CA PHE A 127 -3.88 -1.10 -18.61
C PHE A 127 -4.71 -2.20 -17.93
N VAL A 128 -3.99 -3.16 -17.36
CA VAL A 128 -4.51 -4.25 -16.52
C VAL A 128 -4.12 -3.94 -15.07
N ALA A 129 -5.12 -4.06 -14.18
CA ALA A 129 -4.97 -3.87 -12.74
C ALA A 129 -5.69 -5.01 -12.03
N ILE A 130 -5.00 -6.13 -11.80
CA ILE A 130 -5.61 -7.33 -11.20
C ILE A 130 -5.24 -7.46 -9.72
N TYR A 131 -4.03 -7.06 -9.35
CA TYR A 131 -3.50 -7.24 -8.00
C TYR A 131 -2.87 -5.97 -7.47
N GLY A 132 -2.88 -5.85 -6.14
CA GLY A 132 -2.19 -4.79 -5.43
C GLY A 132 -1.87 -5.19 -4.00
N CYS A 133 -1.31 -4.24 -3.27
CA CYS A 133 -1.09 -4.33 -1.84
C CYS A 133 -1.99 -3.32 -1.14
N LEU A 134 -2.75 -3.78 -0.14
CA LEU A 134 -3.42 -2.89 0.79
C LEU A 134 -2.34 -2.22 1.65
N VAL A 135 -2.36 -0.89 1.74
CA VAL A 135 -1.36 -0.14 2.47
C VAL A 135 -1.96 0.71 3.57
N LEU A 136 -1.21 0.86 4.65
CA LEU A 136 -1.47 1.78 5.74
C LEU A 136 -0.52 2.98 5.61
N ILE A 137 -1.05 4.18 5.73
CA ILE A 137 -0.23 5.39 5.87
C ILE A 137 0.40 5.38 7.27
N GLU A 138 1.70 5.56 7.42
CA GLU A 138 2.34 5.59 8.73
C GLU A 138 2.62 7.01 9.21
N ASN A 139 3.15 7.84 8.31
CA ASN A 139 3.52 9.22 8.61
C ASN A 139 3.31 10.11 7.39
N ILE A 140 3.06 11.39 7.64
CA ILE A 140 2.94 12.41 6.60
C ILE A 140 3.73 13.66 7.00
N ASP A 141 4.64 14.05 6.13
CA ASP A 141 5.35 15.32 6.20
C ASP A 141 4.90 16.21 5.03
N ARG A 142 4.22 17.31 5.35
CA ARG A 142 3.80 18.28 4.33
C ARG A 142 5.01 19.07 3.85
N LEU A 143 5.15 19.19 2.53
CA LEU A 143 6.24 19.91 1.88
C LEU A 143 5.71 21.17 1.18
N ASP A 144 6.63 22.03 0.74
CA ASP A 144 6.28 23.20 -0.07
C ASP A 144 5.59 22.80 -1.38
N ILE A 145 5.95 21.63 -1.92
CA ILE A 145 5.36 21.02 -3.11
C ILE A 145 4.95 19.58 -2.75
N GLY A 146 3.68 19.42 -2.38
CA GLY A 146 3.08 18.12 -2.10
C GLY A 146 3.31 17.61 -0.67
N ALA A 147 3.40 16.30 -0.51
CA ALA A 147 3.60 15.63 0.76
C ALA A 147 4.54 14.43 0.62
N LEU A 148 5.38 14.21 1.62
CA LEU A 148 6.15 12.98 1.80
C LEU A 148 5.37 12.05 2.72
N VAL A 149 5.07 10.85 2.25
CA VAL A 149 4.18 9.90 2.93
C VAL A 149 4.93 8.60 3.12
N SER A 150 5.09 8.16 4.37
CA SER A 150 5.55 6.80 4.67
C SER A 150 4.34 5.88 4.68
N ILE A 151 4.41 4.77 3.96
CA ILE A 151 3.37 3.74 3.92
C ILE A 151 3.94 2.39 4.29
N ARG A 152 3.08 1.48 4.75
CA ARG A 152 3.41 0.08 5.02
C ARG A 152 2.40 -0.85 4.35
N GLY A 153 2.90 -1.86 3.63
CA GLY A 153 2.09 -2.94 3.08
C GLY A 153 1.48 -3.81 4.18
N ILE A 154 0.19 -4.11 4.07
CA ILE A 154 -0.56 -4.93 5.05
C ILE A 154 -0.78 -6.33 4.50
N CYS A 155 -1.46 -6.44 3.35
CA CYS A 155 -1.80 -7.71 2.74
C CYS A 155 -1.95 -7.56 1.23
N ARG A 156 -2.06 -8.70 0.54
CA ARG A 156 -2.35 -8.75 -0.89
C ARG A 156 -3.84 -8.53 -1.11
N VAL A 157 -4.19 -7.83 -2.17
CA VAL A 157 -5.57 -7.64 -2.61
C VAL A 157 -5.74 -7.99 -4.08
N SER A 158 -6.89 -8.53 -4.43
CA SER A 158 -7.36 -8.60 -5.81
C SER A 158 -8.27 -7.40 -6.08
N ILE A 159 -8.10 -6.79 -7.26
CA ILE A 159 -8.95 -5.69 -7.73
C ILE A 159 -10.04 -6.33 -8.58
N VAL A 160 -11.28 -6.25 -8.09
CA VAL A 160 -12.44 -6.89 -8.70
C VAL A 160 -13.05 -5.99 -9.77
N ASP A 161 -13.14 -4.69 -9.48
CA ASP A 161 -13.76 -3.73 -10.39
C ASP A 161 -13.19 -2.32 -10.19
N LEU A 162 -13.14 -1.54 -11.27
CA LEU A 162 -12.71 -0.13 -11.27
C LEU A 162 -13.94 0.76 -11.42
N MET A 163 -14.32 1.41 -10.33
CA MET A 163 -15.52 2.25 -10.24
C MET A 163 -15.33 3.64 -10.84
N GLN A 164 -14.13 4.20 -10.72
CA GLN A 164 -13.86 5.59 -11.04
C GLN A 164 -12.44 5.75 -11.55
N LEU A 165 -12.27 6.60 -12.58
CA LEU A 165 -10.98 6.90 -13.20
C LEU A 165 -10.42 8.28 -12.79
N GLU A 166 -11.30 9.26 -12.59
CA GLU A 166 -10.94 10.64 -12.24
C GLU A 166 -11.69 11.08 -10.97
N PRO A 167 -11.07 11.86 -10.07
CA PRO A 167 -9.73 12.47 -10.21
C PRO A 167 -8.59 11.49 -9.98
N TYR A 168 -8.84 10.38 -9.29
CA TYR A 168 -7.94 9.23 -9.12
C TYR A 168 -8.72 7.94 -9.28
N LEU A 169 -8.00 6.83 -9.37
CA LEU A 169 -8.60 5.51 -9.52
C LEU A 169 -9.26 5.07 -8.23
N ARG A 170 -10.46 4.50 -8.34
CA ARG A 170 -11.16 3.86 -7.25
C ARG A 170 -11.66 2.50 -7.71
N GLY A 171 -11.60 1.51 -6.82
CA GLY A 171 -12.09 0.19 -7.15
C GLY A 171 -12.57 -0.61 -5.96
N ILE A 172 -13.26 -1.69 -6.29
CA ILE A 172 -13.67 -2.72 -5.36
C ILE A 172 -12.55 -3.73 -5.25
N VAL A 173 -12.07 -3.99 -4.04
CA VAL A 173 -10.96 -4.91 -3.78
C VAL A 173 -11.32 -5.96 -2.75
N MET A 174 -10.70 -7.13 -2.89
CA MET A 174 -10.86 -8.24 -1.95
C MET A 174 -9.50 -8.65 -1.38
N PRO A 175 -9.33 -8.65 -0.05
CA PRO A 175 -8.13 -9.19 0.60
C PRO A 175 -7.90 -10.65 0.24
N ILE A 176 -6.65 -10.97 -0.09
CA ILE A 176 -6.18 -12.34 -0.30
C ILE A 176 -5.57 -12.80 1.01
N GLN A 177 -6.11 -13.86 1.59
CA GLN A 177 -5.53 -14.46 2.79
C GLN A 177 -4.22 -15.16 2.42
N ASP A 178 -3.16 -14.84 3.16
CA ASP A 178 -1.95 -15.64 3.13
C ASP A 178 -2.26 -17.00 3.80
N ASN A 179 -1.94 -18.10 3.13
CA ASN A 179 -2.25 -19.46 3.57
C ASN A 179 -1.39 -19.88 4.78
N ALA A 180 -1.51 -19.18 5.90
CA ALA A 180 -0.79 -19.45 7.15
C ALA A 180 -1.57 -20.40 8.07
N TYR A 181 -2.89 -20.53 7.88
CA TYR A 181 -3.77 -21.35 8.72
C TYR A 181 -3.35 -22.83 8.73
N ASN A 182 -2.97 -23.40 7.57
CA ASN A 182 -2.53 -24.80 7.52
C ASN A 182 -1.20 -25.05 8.27
N VAL A 183 -0.34 -24.03 8.40
CA VAL A 183 0.99 -24.19 9.01
C VAL A 183 0.89 -24.21 10.55
N VAL A 184 0.01 -23.39 11.13
CA VAL A 184 -0.16 -23.32 12.59
C VAL A 184 -0.80 -24.60 13.14
N ASP A 185 -1.88 -25.06 12.52
CA ASP A 185 -2.57 -26.29 12.93
C ASP A 185 -1.68 -27.53 12.75
N GLU A 186 -0.88 -27.56 11.67
CA GLU A 186 0.09 -28.63 11.44
C GLU A 186 1.20 -28.62 12.50
N ILE A 187 1.72 -27.44 12.87
CA ILE A 187 2.74 -27.31 13.92
C ILE A 187 2.17 -27.72 15.28
N GLU A 188 0.97 -27.27 15.64
CA GLU A 188 0.32 -27.64 16.90
C GLU A 188 0.11 -29.15 17.01
N SER A 189 -0.35 -29.80 15.93
CA SER A 189 -0.53 -31.26 15.89
C SER A 189 0.79 -32.03 16.04
N LYS A 190 1.88 -31.53 15.43
CA LYS A 190 3.23 -32.09 15.56
C LYS A 190 3.78 -31.92 16.97
N VAL A 191 3.58 -30.76 17.59
CA VAL A 191 3.98 -30.50 18.98
C VAL A 191 3.21 -31.39 19.95
N ALA A 192 1.92 -31.60 19.74
CA ALA A 192 1.11 -32.51 20.55
C ALA A 192 1.62 -33.95 20.47
N THR A 193 1.96 -34.42 19.26
CA THR A 193 2.50 -35.78 19.04
C THR A 193 3.87 -35.95 19.70
N LEU A 194 4.74 -34.94 19.62
CA LEU A 194 6.04 -34.93 20.30
C LEU A 194 5.89 -35.02 21.82
N ARG A 195 4.94 -34.27 22.41
CA ARG A 195 4.68 -34.33 23.86
C ARG A 195 4.25 -35.74 24.29
N ALA A 196 3.30 -36.34 23.59
CA ALA A 196 2.85 -37.71 23.88
C ALA A 196 4.00 -38.72 23.80
N SER A 197 4.85 -38.61 22.78
CA SER A 197 6.00 -39.50 22.60
C SER A 197 7.03 -39.35 23.74
N LEU A 198 7.24 -38.13 24.25
CA LEU A 198 8.11 -37.88 25.39
C LEU A 198 7.56 -38.47 26.68
N ASP A 199 6.24 -38.38 26.90
CA ASP A 199 5.57 -38.97 28.07
C ASP A 199 5.66 -40.50 28.05
N ASP A 200 5.52 -41.12 26.87
CA ASP A 200 5.71 -42.55 26.67
C ASP A 200 7.15 -42.99 26.97
N LEU A 201 8.13 -42.24 26.46
CA LEU A 201 9.55 -42.49 26.74
C LEU A 201 9.88 -42.37 28.23
N HIS A 202 9.34 -41.36 28.90
CA HIS A 202 9.52 -41.15 30.33
C HIS A 202 8.91 -42.31 31.14
N SER A 203 7.72 -42.77 30.74
CA SER A 203 7.05 -43.91 31.36
C SER A 203 7.84 -45.21 31.18
N LEU A 204 8.41 -45.44 29.99
CA LEU A 204 9.27 -46.59 29.71
C LEU A 204 10.57 -46.54 30.53
N GLN A 205 11.20 -45.37 30.64
CA GLN A 205 12.41 -45.18 31.45
C GLN A 205 12.16 -45.54 32.91
N ILE A 206 11.04 -45.09 33.50
CA ILE A 206 10.66 -45.43 34.87
C ILE A 206 10.48 -46.93 35.03
N LYS A 207 9.70 -47.56 34.15
CA LYS A 207 9.44 -49.01 34.20
C LYS A 207 10.72 -49.84 34.13
N LEU A 208 11.64 -49.48 33.22
CA LEU A 208 12.94 -50.14 33.09
C LEU A 208 13.81 -49.95 34.34
N LYS A 209 13.81 -48.75 34.91
CA LYS A 209 14.61 -48.46 36.10
C LYS A 209 14.10 -49.25 37.33
N VAL A 210 12.80 -49.36 37.52
CA VAL A 210 12.20 -50.14 38.63
C VAL A 210 12.54 -51.63 38.53
N ASN A 211 12.60 -52.18 37.31
CA ASN A 211 12.88 -53.59 37.07
C ASN A 211 14.36 -53.98 37.22
N ILE A 212 15.27 -53.00 37.26
CA ILE A 212 16.72 -53.24 37.47
C ILE A 212 17.09 -53.20 38.97
N TYR A 213 16.27 -52.58 39.82
CA TYR A 213 16.50 -52.45 41.26
C TYR A 213 15.53 -53.28 42.13
N SER A 214 14.80 -54.22 41.52
CA SER A 214 13.97 -55.23 42.20
C SER A 214 14.68 -56.59 42.16
#